data_AF-A0A7V1N2X4-F1
#
_entry.id   AF-A0A7V1N2X4-F1
#
_cell.length_a   1.000
_cell.length_b   1.000
_cell.length_c   1.000
_cell.angle_alpha   90.00
_cell.angle_beta   90.00
_cell.angle_gamma   90.00
#
_symmetry.space_group_name_H-M   'P 1'
#
loop_
_entity.id
_entity.type
_entity.pdbx_description
1 polymer ?
#
loop_
_entity_poly.entity_id
_entity_poly.type
_entity_poly.pdbx_seq_one_letter_code
_entity_poly.pdbx_strand_id
1 'polypeptide(L)'
;MDVLQKLFDINNPEVFWAAVSGTVAFLVAIGSFIKWLIPRLKTKWSKKGRDAENQKPKAPPKKPLPAPYTNLPSLPPIFVGRKKDIEDLKRQLSKWRLVSILGAPGIGKTTLANKIAWSCLNRKVFNYIYFVNLQEAKNSYHLFECIRNVLGIERFEINLDGVPKERIEVVEFEQKKDQLITRLNSFKSKVLLLLDSFETVANDDRSAFLLNSILEETRNIYLLITSRRDIGLRVYEKVYDLSPLSIEEAKELFIKHSKERSSIEGGTEIVEEICKLLEYLPFSIELIAQHTRRMSLKEIRDELIRSRLSLQGQKGLSFKGKAIRFKDMLSSLEFTYSQLNGEEKKLFLILSVFRGDFDRKAIKLVSKMNNWDKVLDALIDWHIITRKEEKGISRYALLETLKEYGRLKLANKSVKLYYQHAQYYLKIVQEAAKDLDNYWKEIEREFANIQQGADWAVDQILRKNFGRNVMEDARKEELLNILLEKEKISLPIWGKLTNPIFRDIIVHPFILYSPIIFLKNRLRWLSQYNLSLELAYNYGFALYKYIFLRGFVPEGLTWLKACAFACKVMEKRHDQAIIYNEIGIRYYSQGRYQEALDWYNRSLEISESISCKESLATTYNNIGEIYRV
;
A
#
# COMPACT_ATOMS: atom_id res chain seq x y z
N MET A 1 -7.20 -22.97 -41.77
CA MET A 1 -7.81 -23.98 -42.66
C MET A 1 -7.38 -25.41 -42.28
N ASP A 2 -6.10 -25.67 -41.98
CA ASP A 2 -5.66 -27.01 -41.51
C ASP A 2 -6.19 -27.48 -40.14
N VAL A 3 -6.70 -26.58 -39.31
CA VAL A 3 -7.38 -26.94 -38.05
C VAL A 3 -8.85 -27.33 -38.29
N LEU A 4 -9.47 -26.87 -39.39
CA LEU A 4 -10.85 -27.21 -39.74
C LEU A 4 -10.95 -28.55 -40.47
N GLN A 5 -9.88 -28.99 -41.13
CA GLN A 5 -9.85 -30.26 -41.85
C GLN A 5 -9.65 -31.48 -40.93
N LYS A 6 -9.18 -31.28 -39.69
CA LYS A 6 -9.07 -32.34 -38.66
C LYS A 6 -10.33 -32.52 -37.80
N LEU A 7 -11.34 -31.68 -37.96
CA LEU A 7 -12.60 -31.75 -37.20
C LEU A 7 -13.72 -32.55 -37.91
N PHE A 8 -13.49 -33.00 -39.15
CA PHE A 8 -14.49 -33.68 -39.99
C PHE A 8 -14.04 -35.06 -40.44
N ASP A 9 -13.74 -35.94 -39.48
CA ASP A 9 -13.65 -37.38 -39.76
C ASP A 9 -14.59 -38.12 -38.79
N ILE A 10 -15.90 -37.93 -39.01
CA ILE A 10 -16.97 -38.61 -38.27
C ILE A 10 -17.95 -39.17 -39.31
N ASN A 11 -17.83 -40.48 -39.56
CA ASN A 11 -18.78 -41.29 -40.35
C ASN A 11 -20.11 -41.53 -39.59
N ASN A 12 -20.71 -40.49 -38.99
CA ASN A 12 -22.02 -40.61 -38.35
C ASN A 12 -22.92 -39.41 -38.70
N PRO A 13 -23.87 -39.56 -39.64
CA PRO A 13 -24.71 -38.48 -40.16
C PRO A 13 -25.56 -37.77 -39.10
N GLU A 14 -25.97 -38.45 -38.02
CA GLU A 14 -26.90 -37.88 -37.04
C GLU A 14 -26.26 -36.83 -36.12
N VAL A 15 -24.96 -36.96 -35.83
CA VAL A 15 -24.23 -36.03 -34.95
C VAL A 15 -23.97 -34.69 -35.65
N PHE A 16 -23.76 -34.72 -36.98
CA PHE A 16 -23.57 -33.52 -37.80
C PHE A 16 -24.85 -32.66 -37.83
N TRP A 17 -26.01 -33.28 -38.04
CA TRP A 17 -27.29 -32.57 -38.09
C TRP A 17 -27.70 -31.99 -36.72
N ALA A 18 -27.36 -32.65 -35.62
CA ALA A 18 -27.61 -32.12 -34.26
C ALA A 18 -26.74 -30.90 -33.92
N ALA A 19 -25.47 -30.88 -34.36
CA ALA A 19 -24.58 -29.74 -34.14
C ALA A 19 -24.95 -28.52 -35.00
N VAL A 20 -25.38 -28.76 -36.25
CA VAL A 20 -25.87 -27.69 -37.14
C VAL A 20 -27.20 -27.13 -36.65
N SER A 21 -28.13 -27.96 -36.18
CA SER A 21 -29.44 -27.49 -35.67
C SER A 21 -29.32 -26.66 -34.39
N GLY A 22 -28.44 -27.05 -33.44
CA GLY A 22 -28.19 -26.30 -32.21
C GLY A 22 -27.54 -24.93 -32.45
N THR A 23 -26.63 -24.85 -33.42
CA THR A 23 -25.95 -23.60 -33.77
C THR A 23 -26.88 -22.62 -34.49
N VAL A 24 -27.76 -23.13 -35.37
CA VAL A 24 -28.78 -22.32 -36.05
C VAL A 24 -29.84 -21.82 -35.07
N ALA A 25 -30.30 -22.66 -34.13
CA ALA A 25 -31.27 -22.25 -33.10
C ALA A 25 -30.72 -21.14 -32.18
N PHE A 26 -29.43 -21.20 -31.82
CA PHE A 26 -28.76 -20.19 -31.01
C PHE A 26 -28.64 -18.83 -31.72
N LEU A 27 -28.32 -18.85 -33.02
CA LEU A 27 -28.22 -17.62 -33.82
C LEU A 27 -29.59 -16.98 -34.08
N VAL A 28 -30.65 -17.78 -34.27
CA VAL A 28 -32.03 -17.29 -34.39
C VAL A 28 -32.53 -16.68 -33.08
N ALA A 29 -32.16 -17.25 -31.93
CA ALA A 29 -32.49 -16.69 -30.61
C ALA A 29 -31.81 -15.32 -30.37
N ILE A 30 -30.54 -15.16 -30.76
CA ILE A 30 -29.81 -13.89 -30.65
C ILE A 30 -30.41 -12.84 -31.59
N GLY A 31 -30.74 -13.21 -32.84
CA GLY A 31 -31.39 -12.31 -33.79
C GLY A 31 -32.75 -11.79 -33.30
N SER A 32 -33.51 -12.67 -32.63
CA SER A 32 -34.82 -12.33 -32.05
C SER A 32 -34.70 -11.42 -30.83
N PHE A 33 -33.68 -11.63 -29.99
CA PHE A 33 -33.37 -10.77 -28.85
C PHE A 33 -32.92 -9.36 -29.28
N ILE A 34 -32.10 -9.26 -30.34
CA ILE A 34 -31.66 -7.97 -30.89
C ILE A 34 -32.83 -7.21 -31.54
N LYS A 35 -33.73 -7.88 -32.27
CA LYS A 35 -34.95 -7.28 -32.82
C LYS A 35 -35.92 -6.80 -31.73
N TRP A 36 -35.94 -7.44 -30.57
CA TRP A 36 -36.73 -7.01 -29.41
C TRP A 36 -36.12 -5.82 -28.65
N LEU A 37 -34.78 -5.72 -28.61
CA LEU A 37 -34.07 -4.71 -27.82
C LEU A 37 -34.02 -3.32 -28.51
N ILE A 38 -33.86 -3.29 -29.83
CA ILE A 38 -33.65 -2.04 -30.60
C ILE A 38 -34.85 -1.06 -30.52
N PRO A 39 -36.13 -1.49 -30.59
CA PRO A 39 -37.28 -0.57 -30.47
C PRO A 39 -37.41 0.06 -29.07
N ARG A 40 -36.97 -0.65 -28.01
CA ARG A 40 -37.09 -0.22 -26.61
C ARG A 40 -36.03 0.79 -26.17
N LEU A 41 -34.91 0.87 -26.89
CA LEU A 41 -33.89 1.89 -26.67
C LEU A 41 -34.23 3.20 -27.39
N LYS A 42 -34.91 3.15 -28.54
CA LYS A 42 -35.36 4.34 -29.28
C LYS A 42 -36.45 5.14 -28.58
N THR A 43 -37.30 4.51 -27.76
CA THR A 43 -38.37 5.21 -27.02
C THR A 43 -37.90 5.91 -25.74
N LYS A 44 -36.73 5.55 -25.19
CA LYS A 44 -36.15 6.23 -24.01
C LYS A 44 -35.35 7.49 -24.35
N TRP A 45 -34.97 7.71 -25.62
CA TRP A 45 -34.19 8.87 -26.05
C TRP A 45 -35.02 10.02 -26.63
N SER A 46 -36.29 9.82 -27.01
CA SER A 46 -37.13 10.92 -27.56
C SER A 46 -37.95 11.71 -26.52
N LYS A 47 -37.94 11.29 -25.25
CA LYS A 47 -38.65 11.95 -24.13
C LYS A 47 -37.78 12.85 -23.25
N LYS A 48 -36.45 12.91 -23.46
CA LYS A 48 -35.53 13.72 -22.65
C LYS A 48 -34.97 14.95 -23.36
N GLY A 49 -35.36 15.17 -24.62
CA GLY A 49 -34.89 16.26 -25.48
C GLY A 49 -35.94 17.33 -25.80
N ARG A 50 -37.09 17.36 -25.09
CA ARG A 50 -38.17 18.34 -25.35
C ARG A 50 -38.56 19.24 -24.17
N ASP A 51 -37.83 19.17 -23.05
CA ASP A 51 -38.05 20.04 -21.88
C ASP A 51 -36.91 21.05 -21.65
N ALA A 52 -36.03 21.27 -22.64
CA ALA A 52 -34.86 22.16 -22.54
C ALA A 52 -34.92 23.38 -23.47
N GLU A 53 -36.11 23.76 -23.94
CA GLU A 53 -36.33 24.98 -24.74
C GLU A 53 -37.48 25.79 -24.13
N ASN A 54 -37.15 26.57 -23.09
CA ASN A 54 -37.82 27.84 -22.76
C ASN A 54 -37.20 28.46 -21.49
N GLN A 55 -36.01 29.06 -21.62
CA GLN A 55 -35.58 30.10 -20.69
C GLN A 55 -34.98 31.26 -21.49
N LYS A 56 -35.70 32.40 -21.50
CA LYS A 56 -35.33 33.66 -22.15
C LYS A 56 -34.02 34.23 -21.56
N PRO A 57 -33.20 34.93 -22.35
CA PRO A 57 -31.93 35.49 -21.89
C PRO A 57 -32.12 36.66 -20.91
N LYS A 58 -31.39 36.64 -19.80
CA LYS A 58 -31.28 37.73 -18.83
C LYS A 58 -30.27 38.78 -19.33
N ALA A 59 -30.55 40.04 -18.98
CA ALA A 59 -29.85 41.29 -19.27
C ALA A 59 -28.31 41.25 -19.05
N PRO A 60 -27.53 42.16 -19.69
CA PRO A 60 -26.07 42.11 -19.71
C PRO A 60 -25.42 42.27 -18.32
N PRO A 61 -24.20 41.73 -18.13
CA PRO A 61 -23.56 41.70 -16.82
C PRO A 61 -23.21 43.10 -16.33
N LYS A 62 -23.47 43.34 -15.04
CA LYS A 62 -22.97 44.51 -14.31
C LYS A 62 -21.43 44.49 -14.30
N LYS A 63 -20.82 45.67 -14.42
CA LYS A 63 -19.36 45.90 -14.30
C LYS A 63 -18.73 45.02 -13.20
N PRO A 64 -17.55 44.42 -13.42
CA PRO A 64 -16.93 43.56 -12.43
C PRO A 64 -16.64 44.34 -11.15
N LEU A 65 -17.18 43.84 -10.04
CA LEU A 65 -16.80 44.29 -8.70
C LEU A 65 -15.27 44.14 -8.56
N PRO A 66 -14.57 45.09 -7.91
CA PRO A 66 -13.14 44.94 -7.65
C PRO A 66 -12.90 43.61 -6.92
N ALA A 67 -11.97 42.80 -7.42
CA ALA A 67 -11.64 41.51 -6.82
C ALA A 67 -11.36 41.72 -5.31
N PRO A 68 -11.95 40.88 -4.43
CA PRO A 68 -11.70 40.99 -3.01
C PRO A 68 -10.18 40.88 -2.76
N TYR A 69 -9.66 41.64 -1.79
CA TYR A 69 -8.23 41.62 -1.43
C TYR A 69 -7.73 40.20 -1.06
N THR A 70 -8.64 39.27 -0.78
CA THR A 70 -8.35 37.86 -0.59
C THR A 70 -9.54 36.94 -0.86
N ASN A 71 -9.27 35.66 -1.14
CA ASN A 71 -10.24 34.56 -1.15
C ASN A 71 -9.79 33.39 -0.24
N LEU A 72 -8.96 33.67 0.79
CA LEU A 72 -8.40 32.63 1.66
C LEU A 72 -9.49 31.81 2.36
N PRO A 73 -9.38 30.47 2.39
CA PRO A 73 -10.30 29.64 3.15
C PRO A 73 -10.16 29.89 4.66
N SER A 74 -11.23 29.67 5.42
CA SER A 74 -11.17 29.78 6.88
C SER A 74 -10.17 28.77 7.47
N LEU A 75 -9.53 29.16 8.57
CA LEU A 75 -8.65 28.26 9.30
C LEU A 75 -9.47 27.28 10.15
N PRO A 76 -8.97 26.05 10.37
CA PRO A 76 -9.61 25.15 11.30
C PRO A 76 -9.63 25.78 12.70
N PRO A 77 -10.66 25.48 13.52
CA PRO A 77 -10.82 26.07 14.85
C PRO A 77 -9.69 25.67 15.81
N ILE A 78 -9.07 24.52 15.56
CA ILE A 78 -7.94 23.99 16.31
C ILE A 78 -6.74 23.95 15.38
N PHE A 79 -5.67 24.64 15.77
CA PHE A 79 -4.38 24.59 15.12
C PHE A 79 -3.31 24.49 16.21
N VAL A 80 -2.46 23.47 16.13
CA VAL A 80 -1.50 23.12 17.18
C VAL A 80 -0.09 23.08 16.62
N GLY A 81 0.87 23.59 17.40
CA GLY A 81 2.28 23.52 17.08
C GLY A 81 2.70 24.38 15.89
N ARG A 82 3.79 23.97 15.23
CA ARG A 82 4.34 24.54 13.99
C ARG A 82 4.86 25.98 14.12
N LYS A 83 5.16 26.44 15.34
CA LYS A 83 5.63 27.83 15.56
C LYS A 83 6.91 28.12 14.79
N LYS A 84 7.89 27.22 14.91
CA LYS A 84 9.17 27.29 14.18
C LYS A 84 8.96 27.24 12.67
N ASP A 85 8.13 26.31 12.19
CA ASP A 85 7.83 26.19 10.75
C ASP A 85 7.21 27.48 10.19
N ILE A 86 6.27 28.08 10.92
CA ILE A 86 5.62 29.35 10.54
C ILE A 86 6.64 30.50 10.46
N GLU A 87 7.52 30.61 11.46
CA GLU A 87 8.56 31.65 11.49
C GLU A 87 9.57 31.48 10.36
N ASP A 88 10.02 30.25 10.13
CA ASP A 88 10.98 29.92 9.09
C ASP A 88 10.40 30.19 7.69
N LEU A 89 9.17 29.76 7.43
CA LEU A 89 8.50 30.00 6.15
C LEU A 89 8.21 31.49 5.91
N LYS A 90 7.84 32.26 6.93
CA LYS A 90 7.72 33.72 6.82
C LYS A 90 9.04 34.39 6.48
N ARG A 91 10.13 33.96 7.12
CA ARG A 91 11.48 34.44 6.83
C ARG A 91 11.87 34.08 5.39
N GLN A 92 11.53 32.89 4.91
CA GLN A 92 11.78 32.49 3.53
C GLN A 92 10.97 33.32 2.52
N LEU A 93 9.67 33.55 2.75
CA LEU A 93 8.83 34.39 1.89
C LEU A 93 9.27 35.87 1.85
N SER A 94 10.01 36.34 2.85
CA SER A 94 10.62 37.68 2.82
C SER A 94 11.85 37.77 1.92
N LYS A 95 12.51 36.64 1.65
CA LYS A 95 13.76 36.56 0.87
C LYS A 95 13.55 35.99 -0.53
N TRP A 96 12.60 35.09 -0.69
CA TRP A 96 12.34 34.33 -1.91
C TRP A 96 10.94 34.64 -2.44
N ARG A 97 10.83 34.79 -3.76
CA ARG A 97 9.54 35.00 -4.43
C ARG A 97 8.79 33.69 -4.70
N LEU A 98 9.49 32.55 -4.69
CA LEU A 98 8.89 31.23 -4.78
C LEU A 98 9.35 30.38 -3.59
N VAL A 99 8.37 29.96 -2.77
CA VAL A 99 8.59 29.03 -1.66
C VAL A 99 7.65 27.86 -1.83
N SER A 100 8.18 26.64 -1.76
CA SER A 100 7.41 25.41 -1.89
C SER A 100 7.48 24.61 -0.62
N ILE A 101 6.31 24.31 -0.05
CA ILE A 101 6.14 23.44 1.11
C ILE A 101 5.94 22.02 0.58
N LEU A 102 6.94 21.17 0.80
CA LEU A 102 6.90 19.75 0.47
C LEU A 102 6.60 18.91 1.70
N GLY A 103 6.09 17.70 1.50
CA GLY A 103 5.85 16.76 2.59
C GLY A 103 4.79 15.71 2.28
N ALA A 104 4.66 14.73 3.18
CA ALA A 104 3.75 13.60 3.04
C ALA A 104 2.26 14.01 2.98
N PRO A 105 1.35 13.14 2.50
CA PRO A 105 -0.09 13.35 2.60
C PRO A 105 -0.53 13.47 4.07
N GLY A 106 -1.50 14.35 4.37
CA GLY A 106 -2.04 14.49 5.73
C GLY A 106 -1.12 15.20 6.75
N ILE A 107 0.09 15.60 6.35
CA ILE A 107 1.08 16.28 7.21
C ILE A 107 0.70 17.73 7.58
N GLY A 108 -0.31 18.29 6.93
CA GLY A 108 -0.84 19.63 7.21
C GLY A 108 -0.33 20.77 6.32
N LYS A 109 0.24 20.49 5.13
CA LYS A 109 0.79 21.52 4.22
C LYS A 109 -0.22 22.63 3.89
N THR A 110 -1.41 22.28 3.42
CA THR A 110 -2.48 23.23 3.07
C THR A 110 -2.88 24.09 4.26
N THR A 111 -3.08 23.48 5.42
CA THR A 111 -3.44 24.17 6.65
C THR A 111 -2.35 25.14 7.11
N LEU A 112 -1.08 24.71 7.04
CA LEU A 112 0.08 25.55 7.38
C LEU A 112 0.22 26.72 6.40
N ALA A 113 0.12 26.46 5.09
CA ALA A 113 0.22 27.48 4.06
C ALA A 113 -0.89 28.53 4.20
N ASN A 114 -2.12 28.08 4.46
CA ASN A 114 -3.24 28.97 4.74
C ASN A 114 -3.01 29.79 6.02
N LYS A 115 -2.45 29.18 7.08
CA LYS A 115 -2.11 29.89 8.33
C LYS A 115 -1.07 30.99 8.11
N ILE A 116 -0.07 30.73 7.27
CA ILE A 116 0.94 31.71 6.87
C ILE A 116 0.30 32.83 6.08
N ALA A 117 -0.52 32.49 5.08
CA ALA A 117 -1.24 33.45 4.25
C ALA A 117 -2.10 34.41 5.09
N TRP A 118 -2.93 33.88 6.01
CA TRP A 118 -3.69 34.70 6.96
C TRP A 118 -2.80 35.59 7.83
N SER A 119 -1.69 35.06 8.32
CA SER A 119 -0.76 35.85 9.13
C SER A 119 -0.10 36.98 8.33
N CYS A 120 0.18 36.76 7.04
CA CYS A 120 0.75 37.78 6.16
C CYS A 120 -0.29 38.85 5.79
N LEU A 121 -1.55 38.45 5.59
CA LEU A 121 -2.66 39.39 5.36
C LEU A 121 -2.86 40.30 6.58
N ASN A 122 -2.94 39.73 7.78
CA ASN A 122 -3.18 40.49 9.02
C ASN A 122 -2.04 41.47 9.33
N ARG A 123 -0.80 41.12 8.98
CA ARG A 123 0.38 41.99 9.12
C ARG A 123 0.60 42.92 7.92
N LYS A 124 -0.28 42.89 6.92
CA LYS A 124 -0.18 43.68 5.68
C LYS A 124 1.15 43.50 4.94
N VAL A 125 1.72 42.30 5.00
CA VAL A 125 2.97 41.95 4.28
C VAL A 125 2.71 41.89 2.77
N PHE A 126 1.54 41.38 2.40
CA PHE A 126 1.02 41.37 1.04
C PHE A 126 -0.31 42.14 1.02
N ASN A 127 -0.55 42.88 -0.06
CA ASN A 127 -1.77 43.65 -0.24
C ASN A 127 -2.91 42.79 -0.79
N TYR A 128 -2.54 41.77 -1.57
CA TYR A 128 -3.47 40.81 -2.16
C TYR A 128 -2.98 39.40 -1.90
N ILE A 129 -3.86 38.52 -1.44
CA ILE A 129 -3.53 37.12 -1.22
C ILE A 129 -4.61 36.22 -1.79
N TYR A 130 -4.24 35.40 -2.76
CA TYR A 130 -5.15 34.55 -3.50
C TYR A 130 -4.83 33.07 -3.29
N PHE A 131 -5.80 32.31 -2.80
CA PHE A 131 -5.79 30.85 -2.74
C PHE A 131 -6.27 30.26 -4.07
N VAL A 132 -5.45 29.40 -4.66
CA VAL A 132 -5.73 28.70 -5.91
C VAL A 132 -5.71 27.21 -5.63
N ASN A 133 -6.89 26.58 -5.65
CA ASN A 133 -7.03 25.14 -5.44
C ASN A 133 -6.75 24.38 -6.76
N LEU A 134 -5.77 23.47 -6.74
CA LEU A 134 -5.38 22.67 -7.89
C LEU A 134 -5.74 21.18 -7.76
N GLN A 135 -6.54 20.79 -6.77
CA GLN A 135 -6.90 19.38 -6.53
C GLN A 135 -7.54 18.70 -7.76
N GLU A 136 -8.33 19.44 -8.56
CA GLU A 136 -8.98 18.93 -9.77
C GLU A 136 -8.20 19.27 -11.06
N ALA A 137 -7.12 20.03 -10.96
CA ALA A 137 -6.29 20.40 -12.10
C ALA A 137 -5.49 19.18 -12.59
N LYS A 138 -5.16 19.16 -13.88
CA LYS A 138 -4.50 18.00 -14.53
C LYS A 138 -3.33 18.38 -15.44
N ASN A 139 -3.29 19.64 -15.88
CA ASN A 139 -2.32 20.18 -16.82
C ASN A 139 -2.22 21.70 -16.63
N SER A 140 -1.30 22.31 -17.37
CA SER A 140 -1.03 23.75 -17.40
C SER A 140 -2.23 24.60 -17.82
N TYR A 141 -3.10 24.07 -18.68
CA TYR A 141 -4.36 24.72 -19.04
C TYR A 141 -5.28 24.87 -17.81
N HIS A 142 -5.46 23.80 -17.03
CA HIS A 142 -6.26 23.86 -15.80
C HIS A 142 -5.62 24.78 -14.76
N LEU A 143 -4.28 24.76 -14.64
CA LEU A 143 -3.55 25.69 -13.76
C LEU A 143 -3.86 27.15 -14.13
N PHE A 144 -3.74 27.49 -15.42
CA PHE A 144 -4.08 28.80 -15.93
C PHE A 144 -5.52 29.18 -15.59
N GLU A 145 -6.49 28.31 -15.88
CA GLU A 145 -7.91 28.58 -15.61
C GLU A 145 -8.20 28.79 -14.12
N CYS A 146 -7.56 28.00 -13.24
CA CYS A 146 -7.69 28.18 -11.79
C CYS A 146 -7.17 29.55 -11.34
N ILE A 147 -6.00 29.99 -11.83
CA ILE A 147 -5.44 31.31 -11.53
C ILE A 147 -6.32 32.42 -12.11
N ARG A 148 -6.74 32.28 -13.37
CA ARG A 148 -7.61 33.22 -14.10
C ARG A 148 -8.89 33.49 -13.34
N ASN A 149 -9.56 32.42 -12.89
CA ASN A 149 -10.81 32.48 -12.15
C ASN A 149 -10.66 33.26 -10.84
N VAL A 150 -9.57 33.03 -10.10
CA VAL A 150 -9.35 33.70 -8.82
C VAL A 150 -8.98 35.19 -9.00
N LEU A 151 -8.25 35.53 -10.07
CA LEU A 151 -7.88 36.92 -10.39
C LEU A 151 -8.99 37.72 -11.09
N GLY A 152 -10.11 37.08 -11.41
CA GLY A 152 -11.25 37.71 -12.08
C GLY A 152 -10.94 38.18 -13.50
N ILE A 153 -10.06 37.47 -14.22
CA ILE A 153 -9.74 37.79 -15.62
C ILE A 153 -10.89 37.25 -16.48
N GLU A 154 -11.54 38.13 -17.26
CA GLU A 154 -12.61 37.73 -18.18
C GLU A 154 -12.09 36.75 -19.25
N ARG A 155 -12.97 35.89 -19.76
CA ARG A 155 -12.61 34.99 -20.87
C ARG A 155 -12.54 35.82 -22.14
N PHE A 156 -11.37 35.86 -22.77
CA PHE A 156 -11.18 36.49 -24.07
C PHE A 156 -11.17 35.45 -25.17
N GLU A 157 -11.69 35.83 -26.33
CA GLU A 157 -11.52 35.05 -27.55
C GLU A 157 -10.07 35.15 -28.01
N ILE A 158 -9.47 33.99 -28.25
CA ILE A 158 -8.09 33.89 -28.72
C ILE A 158 -8.16 33.95 -30.24
N ASN A 159 -7.45 34.90 -30.83
CA ASN A 159 -7.37 34.98 -32.28
C ASN A 159 -6.41 33.89 -32.77
N LEU A 160 -6.99 32.87 -33.41
CA LEU A 160 -6.29 31.74 -34.01
C LEU A 160 -6.37 31.78 -35.55
N ASP A 161 -6.87 32.87 -36.12
CA ASP A 161 -7.02 33.01 -37.56
C ASP A 161 -5.65 32.96 -38.25
N GLY A 162 -5.52 32.07 -39.25
CA GLY A 162 -4.28 31.87 -39.99
C GLY A 162 -3.21 31.06 -39.25
N VAL A 163 -3.47 30.56 -38.04
CA VAL A 163 -2.52 29.70 -37.30
C VAL A 163 -2.58 28.26 -37.83
N PRO A 164 -1.46 27.65 -38.25
CA PRO A 164 -1.42 26.24 -38.66
C PRO A 164 -1.90 25.33 -37.52
N LYS A 165 -2.66 24.27 -37.86
CA LYS A 165 -3.29 23.37 -36.86
C LYS A 165 -2.29 22.79 -35.86
N GLU A 166 -1.07 22.54 -36.31
CA GLU A 166 0.04 21.97 -35.54
C GLU A 166 0.60 22.96 -34.50
N ARG A 167 0.33 24.26 -34.64
CA ARG A 167 0.82 25.32 -33.75
C ARG A 167 -0.27 25.94 -32.89
N ILE A 168 -1.55 25.62 -33.12
CA ILE A 168 -2.68 26.19 -32.39
C ILE A 168 -2.47 26.07 -30.87
N GLU A 169 -2.10 24.88 -30.38
CA GLU A 169 -1.95 24.63 -28.95
C GLU A 169 -0.84 25.48 -28.31
N VAL A 170 0.27 25.70 -29.03
CA VAL A 170 1.40 26.51 -28.57
C VAL A 170 1.03 27.99 -28.56
N VAL A 171 0.43 28.48 -29.65
CA VAL A 171 0.01 29.89 -29.78
C VAL A 171 -1.08 30.22 -28.76
N GLU A 172 -2.03 29.31 -28.54
CA GLU A 172 -3.08 29.45 -27.53
C GLU A 172 -2.48 29.57 -26.12
N PHE A 173 -1.50 28.72 -25.80
CA PHE A 173 -0.82 28.76 -24.51
C PHE A 173 -0.05 30.06 -24.29
N GLU A 174 0.73 30.52 -25.28
CA GLU A 174 1.49 31.78 -25.21
C GLU A 174 0.57 32.99 -25.05
N GLN A 175 -0.50 33.10 -25.85
CA GLN A 175 -1.46 34.20 -25.73
C GLN A 175 -2.14 34.21 -24.35
N LYS A 176 -2.49 33.04 -23.79
CA LYS A 176 -3.03 32.94 -22.43
C LYS A 176 -2.01 33.38 -21.39
N LYS A 177 -0.77 32.92 -21.49
CA LYS A 177 0.34 33.31 -20.61
C LYS A 177 0.48 34.83 -20.58
N ASP A 178 0.57 35.48 -21.74
CA ASP A 178 0.78 36.92 -21.85
C ASP A 178 -0.36 37.74 -21.23
N GLN A 179 -1.60 37.27 -21.37
CA GLN A 179 -2.76 37.89 -20.71
C GLN A 179 -2.67 37.80 -19.18
N LEU A 180 -2.30 36.62 -18.65
CA LEU A 180 -2.12 36.45 -17.21
C LEU A 180 -1.01 37.36 -16.69
N ILE A 181 0.13 37.41 -17.38
CA ILE A 181 1.26 38.26 -17.01
C ILE A 181 0.87 39.74 -17.05
N THR A 182 0.14 40.18 -18.08
CA THR A 182 -0.39 41.55 -18.18
C THR A 182 -1.26 41.89 -16.98
N ARG A 183 -2.19 40.99 -16.59
CA ARG A 183 -3.01 41.18 -15.40
C ARG A 183 -2.16 41.23 -14.13
N LEU A 184 -1.19 40.33 -13.97
CA LEU A 184 -0.32 40.29 -12.80
C LEU A 184 0.53 41.57 -12.68
N ASN A 185 1.01 42.11 -13.79
CA ASN A 185 1.75 43.37 -13.84
C ASN A 185 0.90 44.62 -13.55
N SER A 186 -0.43 44.53 -13.72
CA SER A 186 -1.34 45.62 -13.30
C SER A 186 -1.36 45.83 -11.77
N PHE A 187 -0.92 44.85 -10.98
CA PHE A 187 -0.81 45.01 -9.53
C PHE A 187 0.42 45.83 -9.14
N LYS A 188 0.18 47.08 -8.72
CA LYS A 188 1.21 48.00 -8.20
C LYS A 188 1.76 47.61 -6.82
N SER A 189 1.19 46.59 -6.18
CA SER A 189 1.49 46.19 -4.80
C SER A 189 1.76 44.69 -4.72
N LYS A 190 2.36 44.23 -3.61
CA LYS A 190 2.75 42.82 -3.48
C LYS A 190 1.54 41.89 -3.45
N VAL A 191 1.58 40.85 -4.28
CA VAL A 191 0.54 39.80 -4.39
C VAL A 191 1.16 38.46 -4.01
N LEU A 192 0.47 37.69 -3.18
CA LEU A 192 0.80 36.30 -2.88
C LEU A 192 -0.22 35.38 -3.54
N LEU A 193 0.24 34.50 -4.43
CA LEU A 193 -0.55 33.38 -4.95
C LEU A 193 -0.18 32.12 -4.16
N LEU A 194 -1.14 31.58 -3.41
CA LEU A 194 -1.05 30.29 -2.73
C LEU A 194 -1.59 29.20 -3.65
N LEU A 195 -0.70 28.46 -4.29
CA LEU A 195 -1.04 27.33 -5.18
C LEU A 195 -1.08 26.04 -4.35
N ASP A 196 -2.27 25.52 -4.10
CA ASP A 196 -2.44 24.34 -3.27
C ASP A 196 -2.57 23.06 -4.11
N SER A 197 -1.88 22.00 -3.68
CA SER A 197 -1.86 20.66 -4.32
C SER A 197 -1.23 20.65 -5.72
N PHE A 198 -0.07 21.29 -5.88
CA PHE A 198 0.58 21.45 -7.18
C PHE A 198 1.06 20.14 -7.82
N GLU A 199 1.17 19.04 -7.06
CA GLU A 199 1.57 17.74 -7.58
C GLU A 199 0.69 17.25 -8.75
N THR A 200 -0.55 17.74 -8.85
CA THR A 200 -1.55 17.38 -9.86
C THR A 200 -1.23 17.92 -11.25
N VAL A 201 -0.47 19.01 -11.35
CA VAL A 201 -0.07 19.65 -12.61
C VAL A 201 1.44 19.59 -12.87
N ALA A 202 2.22 19.14 -11.89
CA ALA A 202 3.67 19.05 -11.99
C ALA A 202 4.20 17.99 -13.00
N ASN A 203 3.32 17.20 -13.64
CA ASN A 203 3.71 16.29 -14.73
C ASN A 203 3.71 16.97 -16.10
N ASP A 204 3.26 18.22 -16.17
CA ASP A 204 3.25 19.03 -17.39
C ASP A 204 4.35 20.09 -17.29
N ASP A 205 5.38 19.96 -18.13
CA ASP A 205 6.53 20.88 -18.16
C ASP A 205 6.11 22.34 -18.38
N ARG A 206 4.96 22.56 -19.07
CA ARG A 206 4.42 23.90 -19.29
C ARG A 206 3.93 24.56 -18.01
N SER A 207 3.58 23.79 -16.98
CA SER A 207 3.20 24.32 -15.67
C SER A 207 4.39 24.97 -14.99
N ALA A 208 5.56 24.32 -15.01
CA ALA A 208 6.80 24.89 -14.48
C ALA A 208 7.24 26.11 -15.31
N PHE A 209 7.14 26.03 -16.65
CA PHE A 209 7.40 27.16 -17.53
C PHE A 209 6.53 28.38 -17.21
N LEU A 210 5.22 28.19 -17.01
CA LEU A 210 4.30 29.27 -16.64
C LEU A 210 4.71 29.96 -15.33
N LEU A 211 5.07 29.18 -14.31
CA LEU A 211 5.55 29.75 -13.04
C LEU A 211 6.85 30.53 -13.23
N ASN A 212 7.77 30.02 -14.05
CA ASN A 212 9.01 30.71 -14.35
C ASN A 212 8.76 32.05 -15.04
N SER A 213 7.91 32.07 -16.07
CA SER A 213 7.51 33.31 -16.76
C SER A 213 6.84 34.32 -15.82
N ILE A 214 6.00 33.85 -14.89
CA ILE A 214 5.42 34.74 -13.86
C ILE A 214 6.53 35.35 -13.00
N LEU A 215 7.54 34.59 -12.59
CA LEU A 215 8.63 35.09 -11.74
C LEU A 215 9.56 36.04 -12.50
N GLU A 216 9.87 35.77 -13.77
CA GLU A 216 10.77 36.57 -14.60
C GLU A 216 10.11 37.87 -15.11
N GLU A 217 8.86 37.80 -15.55
CA GLU A 217 8.17 38.90 -16.23
C GLU A 217 7.36 39.81 -15.27
N THR A 218 7.25 39.43 -13.99
CA THR A 218 6.59 40.24 -12.96
C THR A 218 7.53 40.54 -11.80
N ARG A 219 7.31 41.64 -11.06
CA ARG A 219 8.17 42.02 -9.90
C ARG A 219 7.48 41.87 -8.54
N ASN A 220 6.16 42.01 -8.51
CA ASN A 220 5.38 42.08 -7.27
C ASN A 220 4.68 40.77 -6.89
N ILE A 221 4.85 39.72 -7.68
CA ILE A 221 4.18 38.43 -7.48
C ILE A 221 5.08 37.47 -6.71
N TYR A 222 4.50 36.89 -5.66
CA TYR A 222 5.09 35.87 -4.82
C TYR A 222 4.22 34.61 -4.91
N LEU A 223 4.86 33.46 -4.89
CA LEU A 223 4.26 32.15 -5.00
C LEU A 223 4.57 31.37 -3.72
N LEU A 224 3.52 30.90 -3.05
CA LEU A 224 3.62 29.89 -2.01
C LEU A 224 2.95 28.63 -2.54
N ILE A 225 3.69 27.55 -2.66
CA ILE A 225 3.17 26.32 -3.26
C ILE A 225 3.10 25.22 -2.20
N THR A 226 2.02 24.45 -2.18
CA THR A 226 2.00 23.16 -1.47
C THR A 226 2.07 22.04 -2.49
N SER A 227 2.99 21.11 -2.27
CA SER A 227 3.16 19.97 -3.17
C SER A 227 3.57 18.71 -2.40
N ARG A 228 3.33 17.53 -2.99
CA ARG A 228 3.90 16.26 -2.53
C ARG A 228 5.23 15.92 -3.18
N ARG A 229 5.71 16.73 -4.11
CA ARG A 229 6.97 16.51 -4.84
C ARG A 229 7.60 17.81 -5.30
N ASP A 230 8.89 17.77 -5.59
CA ASP A 230 9.64 18.88 -6.19
C ASP A 230 8.97 19.35 -7.49
N ILE A 231 8.94 20.67 -7.69
CA ILE A 231 8.31 21.35 -8.83
C ILE A 231 9.30 21.48 -10.00
N GLY A 232 10.60 21.28 -9.73
CA GLY A 232 11.65 21.30 -10.74
C GLY A 232 12.20 22.69 -11.05
N LEU A 233 11.89 23.71 -10.24
CA LEU A 233 12.31 25.11 -10.45
C LEU A 233 13.50 25.51 -9.57
N ARG A 234 14.51 24.64 -9.47
CA ARG A 234 15.59 24.69 -8.47
C ARG A 234 16.40 25.99 -8.39
N VAL A 235 16.43 26.80 -9.45
CA VAL A 235 17.17 28.08 -9.48
C VAL A 235 16.44 29.18 -8.71
N TYR A 236 15.10 29.21 -8.76
CA TYR A 236 14.28 30.27 -8.18
C TYR A 236 13.46 29.81 -6.95
N GLU A 237 13.38 28.50 -6.75
CA GLU A 237 12.55 27.86 -5.74
C GLU A 237 13.29 27.66 -4.42
N LYS A 238 12.71 28.17 -3.34
CA LYS A 238 13.09 27.73 -2.00
C LYS A 238 12.19 26.60 -1.53
N VAL A 239 12.74 25.39 -1.51
CA VAL A 239 12.08 24.21 -0.96
C VAL A 239 12.13 24.22 0.58
N TYR A 240 10.98 23.95 1.19
CA TYR A 240 10.78 23.73 2.62
C TYR A 240 10.17 22.34 2.86
N ASP A 241 10.99 21.41 3.33
CA ASP A 241 10.54 20.06 3.68
C ASP A 241 9.83 20.06 5.04
N LEU A 242 8.52 19.90 5.02
CA LEU A 242 7.71 19.84 6.22
C LEU A 242 7.83 18.47 6.87
N SER A 243 8.34 18.44 8.10
CA SER A 243 8.43 17.21 8.92
C SER A 243 7.10 16.89 9.61
N PRO A 244 6.86 15.66 10.10
CA PRO A 244 5.73 15.37 10.98
C PRO A 244 5.72 16.25 12.25
N LEU A 245 4.63 16.24 13.02
CA LEU A 245 4.60 16.97 14.28
C LEU A 245 5.61 16.39 15.28
N SER A 246 6.14 17.24 16.15
CA SER A 246 6.86 16.75 17.33
C SER A 246 5.94 15.91 18.23
N ILE A 247 6.54 15.11 19.12
CA ILE A 247 5.80 14.22 20.02
C ILE A 247 4.82 15.05 20.87
N GLU A 248 5.28 16.19 21.38
CA GLU A 248 4.55 17.12 22.23
C GLU A 248 3.40 17.77 21.47
N GLU A 249 3.64 18.26 20.24
CA GLU A 249 2.61 18.88 19.41
C GLU A 249 1.55 17.85 18.97
N ALA A 250 1.96 16.62 18.67
CA ALA A 250 1.06 15.53 18.30
C ALA A 250 0.14 15.14 19.48
N LYS A 251 0.70 15.03 20.68
CA LYS A 251 -0.06 14.77 21.92
C LYS A 251 -1.03 15.91 22.20
N GLU A 252 -0.58 17.16 22.10
CA GLU A 252 -1.43 18.34 22.30
C GLU A 252 -2.58 18.38 21.27
N LEU A 253 -2.30 18.07 20.00
CA LEU A 253 -3.32 18.00 18.96
C LEU A 253 -4.35 16.90 19.25
N PHE A 254 -3.89 15.71 19.65
CA PHE A 254 -4.76 14.61 20.02
C PHE A 254 -5.72 15.04 21.15
N ILE A 255 -5.16 15.56 22.25
CA ILE A 255 -5.94 15.99 23.43
C ILE A 255 -6.94 17.09 23.07
N LYS A 256 -6.55 18.07 22.23
CA LYS A 256 -7.45 19.15 21.83
C LYS A 256 -8.63 18.68 20.99
N HIS A 257 -8.44 17.67 20.14
CA HIS A 257 -9.48 17.05 19.33
C HIS A 257 -10.28 15.96 20.07
N SER A 258 -9.75 15.44 21.18
CA SER A 258 -10.50 14.59 22.09
C SER A 258 -11.61 15.36 22.80
N LYS A 259 -12.79 14.76 22.88
CA LYS A 259 -13.99 15.41 23.42
C LYS A 259 -14.19 15.17 24.91
N GLU A 260 -13.47 14.22 25.50
CA GLU A 260 -13.36 13.99 26.95
C GLU A 260 -11.91 14.27 27.35
N ARG A 261 -11.64 15.48 27.83
CA ARG A 261 -10.26 15.91 28.17
C ARG A 261 -9.82 15.45 29.56
N SER A 262 -10.77 15.31 30.48
CA SER A 262 -10.55 14.88 31.87
C SER A 262 -10.14 13.42 32.02
N SER A 263 -10.46 12.56 31.05
CA SER A 263 -10.11 11.13 31.08
C SER A 263 -8.71 10.81 30.53
N ILE A 264 -7.95 11.82 30.09
CA ILE A 264 -6.63 11.66 29.43
C ILE A 264 -5.46 12.02 30.36
N GLU A 265 -5.71 12.64 31.51
CA GLU A 265 -4.68 13.17 32.43
C GLU A 265 -3.73 12.10 33.02
N GLY A 266 -4.10 10.80 32.98
CA GLY A 266 -3.23 9.67 33.37
C GLY A 266 -2.79 8.77 32.21
N GLY A 267 -3.10 9.13 30.97
CA GLY A 267 -2.92 8.26 29.78
C GLY A 267 -1.87 8.75 28.78
N THR A 268 -0.98 9.67 29.18
CA THR A 268 -0.04 10.35 28.27
C THR A 268 0.89 9.42 27.51
N GLU A 269 1.29 8.29 28.11
CA GLU A 269 2.11 7.25 27.45
C GLU A 269 1.31 6.54 26.34
N ILE A 270 0.05 6.17 26.61
CA ILE A 270 -0.81 5.52 25.62
C ILE A 270 -1.15 6.48 24.48
N VAL A 271 -1.36 7.77 24.76
CA VAL A 271 -1.56 8.78 23.71
C VAL A 271 -0.32 8.87 22.81
N GLU A 272 0.87 8.83 23.39
CA GLU A 272 2.11 8.83 22.63
C GLU A 272 2.26 7.58 21.75
N GLU A 273 1.93 6.40 22.28
CA GLU A 273 1.88 5.15 21.50
C GLU A 273 0.90 5.27 20.33
N ILE A 274 -0.31 5.82 20.56
CA ILE A 274 -1.29 6.07 19.50
C ILE A 274 -0.74 7.06 18.47
N CYS A 275 -0.19 8.20 18.89
CA CYS A 275 0.40 9.18 17.98
C CYS A 275 1.54 8.59 17.15
N LYS A 276 2.35 7.70 17.75
CA LYS A 276 3.41 6.95 17.07
C LYS A 276 2.85 5.99 16.01
N LEU A 277 1.77 5.26 16.34
CA LEU A 277 1.07 4.40 15.38
C LEU A 277 0.48 5.20 14.21
N LEU A 278 0.14 6.48 14.44
CA LEU A 278 -0.37 7.40 13.43
C LEU A 278 0.74 8.22 12.74
N GLU A 279 2.01 7.84 12.94
CA GLU A 279 3.20 8.46 12.35
C GLU A 279 3.30 9.98 12.63
N TYR A 280 2.67 10.45 13.71
CA TYR A 280 2.61 11.86 14.09
C TYR A 280 2.01 12.79 13.00
N LEU A 281 1.16 12.24 12.13
CA LEU A 281 0.49 12.99 11.07
C LEU A 281 -0.78 13.69 11.60
N PRO A 282 -0.90 15.03 11.47
CA PRO A 282 -2.04 15.79 11.99
C PRO A 282 -3.40 15.23 11.56
N PHE A 283 -3.59 14.94 10.27
CA PHE A 283 -4.87 14.45 9.76
C PHE A 283 -5.29 13.12 10.42
N SER A 284 -4.35 12.18 10.54
CA SER A 284 -4.58 10.89 11.18
C SER A 284 -4.94 11.06 12.66
N ILE A 285 -4.22 11.93 13.36
CA ILE A 285 -4.46 12.26 14.77
C ILE A 285 -5.86 12.86 14.96
N GLU A 286 -6.23 13.86 14.17
CA GLU A 286 -7.53 14.53 14.25
C GLU A 286 -8.69 13.56 14.00
N LEU A 287 -8.52 12.60 13.10
CA LEU A 287 -9.52 11.59 12.78
C LEU A 287 -9.71 10.61 13.94
N ILE A 288 -8.61 10.10 14.51
CA ILE A 288 -8.66 9.11 15.59
C ILE A 288 -9.10 9.73 16.91
N ALA A 289 -8.62 10.93 17.25
CA ALA A 289 -8.95 11.61 18.50
C ALA A 289 -10.47 11.84 18.69
N GLN A 290 -11.26 11.90 17.62
CA GLN A 290 -12.73 12.02 17.69
C GLN A 290 -13.43 10.80 18.28
N HIS A 291 -12.74 9.65 18.37
CA HIS A 291 -13.29 8.37 18.82
C HIS A 291 -13.18 8.17 20.34
N THR A 292 -12.51 9.06 21.06
CA THR A 292 -12.36 8.96 22.52
C THR A 292 -13.67 9.06 23.29
N ARG A 293 -14.77 9.49 22.65
CA ARG A 293 -16.13 9.46 23.22
C ARG A 293 -16.73 8.06 23.37
N ARG A 294 -16.22 7.09 22.60
CA ARG A 294 -16.84 5.77 22.45
C ARG A 294 -15.90 4.64 22.83
N MET A 295 -14.61 4.93 22.94
CA MET A 295 -13.55 3.97 23.18
C MET A 295 -12.53 4.60 24.11
N SER A 296 -12.04 3.79 25.05
CA SER A 296 -10.90 4.13 25.87
C SER A 296 -9.62 4.21 25.04
N LEU A 297 -8.59 4.89 25.57
CA LEU A 297 -7.29 4.99 24.90
C LEU A 297 -6.66 3.60 24.63
N LYS A 298 -6.82 2.65 25.56
CA LYS A 298 -6.33 1.28 25.38
C LYS A 298 -7.05 0.58 24.22
N GLU A 299 -8.38 0.69 24.15
CA GLU A 299 -9.15 0.10 23.04
C GLU A 299 -8.77 0.72 21.69
N ILE A 300 -8.59 2.04 21.63
CA ILE A 300 -8.14 2.72 20.40
C ILE A 300 -6.78 2.21 19.97
N ARG A 301 -5.81 2.15 20.89
CA ARG A 301 -4.47 1.63 20.61
C ARG A 301 -4.53 0.17 20.15
N ASP A 302 -5.21 -0.68 20.90
CA ASP A 302 -5.27 -2.12 20.61
C ASP A 302 -6.02 -2.37 19.29
N GLU A 303 -7.00 -1.54 18.93
CA GLU A 303 -7.66 -1.56 17.63
C GLU A 303 -6.76 -1.06 16.49
N LEU A 304 -5.93 -0.04 16.70
CA LEU A 304 -4.94 0.40 15.72
C LEU A 304 -3.88 -0.69 15.50
N ILE A 305 -3.45 -1.37 16.56
CA ILE A 305 -2.55 -2.52 16.48
C ILE A 305 -3.25 -3.68 15.76
N ARG A 306 -4.50 -4.02 16.14
CA ARG A 306 -5.26 -5.11 15.51
C ARG A 306 -5.58 -4.83 14.06
N SER A 307 -5.94 -3.61 13.68
CA SER A 307 -6.19 -3.25 12.28
C SER A 307 -4.92 -3.32 11.44
N ARG A 308 -3.78 -2.88 11.97
CA ARG A 308 -2.45 -3.09 11.37
C ARG A 308 -2.09 -4.57 11.19
N LEU A 309 -2.51 -5.43 12.12
CA LEU A 309 -2.32 -6.89 12.05
C LEU A 309 -3.34 -7.61 11.14
N SER A 310 -4.58 -7.12 11.06
CA SER A 310 -5.72 -7.75 10.39
C SER A 310 -5.76 -7.51 8.87
N LEU A 311 -5.06 -6.48 8.36
CA LEU A 311 -4.98 -6.18 6.92
C LEU A 311 -4.13 -7.18 6.10
N GLN A 312 -3.64 -8.26 6.72
CA GLN A 312 -3.13 -9.46 6.03
C GLN A 312 -4.26 -10.40 5.52
N GLY A 313 -5.51 -10.15 5.90
CA GLY A 313 -6.72 -10.86 5.48
C GLY A 313 -7.72 -9.92 4.79
N GLN A 314 -8.43 -10.42 3.78
CA GLN A 314 -9.25 -9.65 2.83
C GLN A 314 -10.55 -9.03 3.39
N LYS A 315 -10.68 -8.79 4.70
CA LYS A 315 -11.81 -8.06 5.25
C LYS A 315 -11.40 -6.62 5.52
N GLY A 316 -11.80 -5.73 4.61
CA GLY A 316 -12.01 -4.34 4.99
C GLY A 316 -12.94 -4.31 6.20
N LEU A 317 -12.51 -3.59 7.24
CA LEU A 317 -13.27 -3.05 8.37
C LEU A 317 -14.73 -3.55 8.46
N SER A 318 -14.98 -4.59 9.25
CA SER A 318 -16.34 -4.94 9.70
C SER A 318 -16.51 -4.49 11.15
N PHE A 319 -16.83 -3.21 11.33
CA PHE A 319 -17.32 -2.70 12.62
C PHE A 319 -18.83 -2.99 12.69
N LYS A 320 -19.28 -3.62 13.78
CA LYS A 320 -20.72 -3.76 14.11
C LYS A 320 -21.38 -2.38 14.13
N GLY A 321 -21.97 -1.98 13.01
CA GLY A 321 -22.84 -0.81 12.86
C GLY A 321 -22.14 0.55 12.84
N LYS A 322 -21.97 1.09 11.63
CA LYS A 322 -21.47 2.45 11.25
C LYS A 322 -19.94 2.58 11.14
N ALA A 323 -19.49 2.43 9.89
CA ALA A 323 -18.14 2.62 9.40
C ALA A 323 -17.48 3.92 9.92
N ILE A 324 -16.39 3.75 10.66
CA ILE A 324 -15.40 4.80 10.87
C ILE A 324 -14.75 5.08 9.51
N ARG A 325 -14.61 6.36 9.13
CA ARG A 325 -14.15 6.81 7.81
C ARG A 325 -12.64 6.60 7.60
N PHE A 326 -12.17 5.35 7.65
CA PHE A 326 -10.88 4.94 7.08
C PHE A 326 -10.82 5.17 5.56
N LYS A 327 -11.99 5.40 4.94
CA LYS A 327 -12.18 5.82 3.55
C LYS A 327 -11.48 7.14 3.20
N ASP A 328 -11.34 8.08 4.15
CA ASP A 328 -10.75 9.40 3.87
C ASP A 328 -9.20 9.38 3.92
N MET A 329 -8.63 8.52 4.78
CA MET A 329 -7.19 8.22 4.74
C MET A 329 -6.86 7.35 3.53
N LEU A 330 -7.63 6.30 3.27
CA LEU A 330 -7.50 5.46 2.07
C LEU A 330 -7.73 6.24 0.78
N SER A 331 -8.58 7.28 0.75
CA SER A 331 -8.79 8.09 -0.47
C SER A 331 -7.56 8.95 -0.78
N SER A 332 -6.88 9.49 0.23
CA SER A 332 -5.61 10.19 0.06
C SER A 332 -4.49 9.25 -0.41
N LEU A 333 -4.44 8.02 0.12
CA LEU A 333 -3.50 6.98 -0.35
C LEU A 333 -3.85 6.49 -1.76
N GLU A 334 -5.13 6.26 -2.06
CA GLU A 334 -5.64 5.88 -3.39
C GLU A 334 -5.36 6.96 -4.42
N PHE A 335 -5.51 8.23 -4.05
CA PHE A 335 -5.13 9.34 -4.91
C PHE A 335 -3.63 9.31 -5.22
N THR A 336 -2.78 9.23 -4.20
CA THR A 336 -1.31 9.13 -4.36
C THR A 336 -0.95 7.98 -5.28
N TYR A 337 -1.51 6.80 -5.03
CA TYR A 337 -1.29 5.61 -5.85
C TYR A 337 -1.83 5.80 -7.27
N SER A 338 -2.96 6.47 -7.48
CA SER A 338 -3.55 6.70 -8.80
C SER A 338 -2.66 7.55 -9.71
N GLN A 339 -1.93 8.52 -9.12
CA GLN A 339 -1.02 9.43 -9.83
C GLN A 339 0.28 8.74 -10.30
N LEU A 340 0.64 7.61 -9.70
CA LEU A 340 1.83 6.86 -10.10
C LEU A 340 1.66 6.26 -11.51
N ASN A 341 2.72 6.31 -12.30
CA ASN A 341 2.76 5.63 -13.60
C ASN A 341 2.86 4.09 -13.44
N GLY A 342 2.83 3.35 -14.55
CA GLY A 342 2.80 1.88 -14.51
C GLY A 342 4.00 1.23 -13.82
N GLU A 343 5.21 1.75 -14.06
CA GLU A 343 6.44 1.24 -13.47
C GLU A 343 6.58 1.65 -11.99
N GLU A 344 6.19 2.87 -11.64
CA GLU A 344 6.13 3.35 -10.25
C GLU A 344 5.14 2.54 -9.41
N LYS A 345 3.93 2.27 -9.92
CA LYS A 345 2.95 1.39 -9.26
C LYS A 345 3.55 0.00 -9.03
N LYS A 346 4.25 -0.54 -10.02
CA LYS A 346 4.88 -1.86 -9.93
C LYS A 346 5.95 -1.91 -8.85
N LEU A 347 6.88 -0.95 -8.84
CA LEU A 347 7.92 -0.89 -7.81
C LEU A 347 7.32 -0.63 -6.42
N PHE A 348 6.34 0.27 -6.31
CA PHE A 348 5.59 0.50 -5.07
C PHE A 348 4.99 -0.79 -4.49
N LEU A 349 4.31 -1.59 -5.32
CA LEU A 349 3.74 -2.87 -4.90
C LEU A 349 4.83 -3.86 -4.48
N ILE A 350 5.97 -3.89 -5.18
CA ILE A 350 7.12 -4.73 -4.81
C ILE A 350 7.65 -4.35 -3.43
N LEU A 351 7.85 -3.05 -3.19
CA LEU A 351 8.39 -2.53 -1.93
C LEU A 351 7.42 -2.70 -0.76
N SER A 352 6.11 -2.79 -1.03
CA SER A 352 5.10 -3.07 0.01
C SER A 352 5.24 -4.44 0.69
N VAL A 353 5.97 -5.38 0.07
CA VAL A 353 6.25 -6.70 0.65
C VAL A 353 7.29 -6.64 1.76
N PHE A 354 8.19 -5.66 1.76
CA PHE A 354 9.18 -5.51 2.80
C PHE A 354 8.52 -5.07 4.11
N ARG A 355 8.90 -5.69 5.22
CA ARG A 355 8.39 -5.35 6.56
C ARG A 355 9.26 -4.26 7.19
N GLY A 356 10.57 -4.37 7.06
CA GLY A 356 11.55 -3.37 7.49
C GLY A 356 11.84 -2.30 6.43
N ASP A 357 12.93 -1.58 6.67
CA ASP A 357 13.64 -0.83 5.63
C ASP A 357 14.44 -1.80 4.74
N PHE A 358 15.07 -1.30 3.69
CA PHE A 358 15.81 -2.10 2.72
C PHE A 358 16.88 -1.28 2.02
N ASP A 359 17.91 -1.94 1.51
CA ASP A 359 18.98 -1.32 0.73
C ASP A 359 18.74 -1.46 -0.79
N ARG A 360 19.57 -0.80 -1.60
CA ARG A 360 19.49 -0.88 -3.06
C ARG A 360 19.69 -2.31 -3.60
N LYS A 361 20.50 -3.14 -2.92
CA LYS A 361 20.77 -4.53 -3.33
C LYS A 361 19.50 -5.38 -3.23
N ALA A 362 18.76 -5.24 -2.14
CA ALA A 362 17.49 -5.91 -1.92
C ALA A 362 16.44 -5.49 -2.94
N ILE A 363 16.31 -4.18 -3.23
CA ILE A 363 15.38 -3.66 -4.24
C ILE A 363 15.69 -4.27 -5.61
N LYS A 364 16.95 -4.23 -6.04
CA LYS A 364 17.38 -4.77 -7.35
C LYS A 364 17.03 -6.25 -7.50
N LEU A 365 17.36 -7.06 -6.49
CA LEU A 365 17.23 -8.52 -6.56
C LEU A 365 15.78 -9.00 -6.41
N VAL A 366 14.97 -8.33 -5.58
CA VAL A 366 13.56 -8.67 -5.38
C VAL A 366 12.70 -8.14 -6.52
N SER A 367 12.93 -6.90 -6.99
CA SER A 367 12.11 -6.30 -8.06
C SER A 367 12.34 -6.92 -9.43
N LYS A 368 13.59 -7.27 -9.75
CA LYS A 368 14.04 -7.69 -11.08
C LYS A 368 13.61 -6.73 -12.20
N MET A 369 13.39 -5.47 -11.87
CA MET A 369 13.10 -4.40 -12.84
C MET A 369 14.44 -3.88 -13.40
N ASN A 370 14.46 -3.42 -14.65
CA ASN A 370 15.70 -2.92 -15.26
C ASN A 370 16.00 -1.46 -14.86
N ASN A 371 14.95 -0.65 -14.72
CA ASN A 371 14.99 0.78 -14.39
C ASN A 371 14.59 1.06 -12.93
N TRP A 372 14.77 0.10 -12.03
CA TRP A 372 14.32 0.18 -10.63
C TRP A 372 14.92 1.37 -9.87
N ASP A 373 16.13 1.78 -10.23
CA ASP A 373 16.88 2.89 -9.63
C ASP A 373 16.22 4.24 -9.95
N LYS A 374 15.94 4.50 -11.23
CA LYS A 374 15.21 5.71 -11.66
C LYS A 374 13.80 5.78 -11.07
N VAL A 375 13.12 4.63 -11.02
CA VAL A 375 11.77 4.54 -10.43
C VAL A 375 11.82 4.72 -8.91
N LEU A 376 12.86 4.23 -8.24
CA LEU A 376 13.08 4.46 -6.81
C LEU A 376 13.27 5.94 -6.52
N ASP A 377 14.09 6.63 -7.31
CA ASP A 377 14.32 8.07 -7.16
C ASP A 377 13.00 8.85 -7.36
N ALA A 378 12.18 8.50 -8.37
CA ALA A 378 10.86 9.07 -8.54
C ALA A 378 9.92 8.82 -7.33
N LEU A 379 9.94 7.62 -6.74
CA LEU A 379 9.15 7.33 -5.53
C LEU A 379 9.64 8.07 -4.28
N ILE A 380 10.92 8.43 -4.22
CA ILE A 380 11.48 9.32 -3.19
C ILE A 380 10.96 10.75 -3.43
N ASP A 381 10.94 11.21 -4.67
CA ASP A 381 10.41 12.52 -5.04
C ASP A 381 8.90 12.63 -4.71
N TRP A 382 8.16 11.53 -4.78
CA TRP A 382 6.76 11.45 -4.31
C TRP A 382 6.60 11.46 -2.77
N HIS A 383 7.71 11.48 -2.01
CA HIS A 383 7.76 11.28 -0.56
C HIS A 383 7.03 10.00 -0.09
N ILE A 384 6.96 8.99 -0.96
CA ILE A 384 6.43 7.66 -0.64
C ILE A 384 7.49 6.85 0.10
N ILE A 385 8.76 7.06 -0.26
CA ILE A 385 9.92 6.39 0.33
C ILE A 385 10.74 7.41 1.11
N THR A 386 11.05 7.06 2.35
CA THR A 386 12.02 7.78 3.16
C THR A 386 13.41 7.19 2.94
N ARG A 387 14.43 8.05 2.85
CA ARG A 387 15.83 7.65 2.79
C ARG A 387 16.51 8.01 4.11
N LYS A 388 17.22 7.06 4.70
CA LYS A 388 18.12 7.26 5.85
C LYS A 388 19.51 6.80 5.46
N GLU A 389 20.52 7.49 5.96
CA GLU A 389 21.91 7.12 5.75
C GLU A 389 22.49 6.63 7.06
N GLU A 390 22.95 5.37 7.08
CA GLU A 390 23.51 4.75 8.27
C GLU A 390 24.87 4.13 7.91
N LYS A 391 25.94 4.64 8.53
CA LYS A 391 27.33 4.13 8.35
C LYS A 391 27.74 3.99 6.87
N GLY A 392 27.37 4.97 6.03
CA GLY A 392 27.68 4.99 4.60
C GLY A 392 26.78 4.11 3.72
N ILE A 393 25.78 3.44 4.31
CA ILE A 393 24.78 2.65 3.58
C ILE A 393 23.47 3.43 3.57
N SER A 394 22.96 3.72 2.36
CA SER A 394 21.62 4.30 2.20
C SER A 394 20.55 3.22 2.35
N ARG A 395 19.67 3.42 3.32
CA ARG A 395 18.49 2.60 3.60
C ARG A 395 17.23 3.35 3.20
N TYR A 396 16.26 2.60 2.71
CA TYR A 396 15.00 3.10 2.18
C TYR A 396 13.85 2.44 2.93
N ALA A 397 12.86 3.22 3.33
CA ALA A 397 11.68 2.69 3.99
C ALA A 397 10.43 3.29 3.35
N LEU A 398 9.54 2.41 2.88
CA LEU A 398 8.17 2.76 2.54
C LEU A 398 7.40 3.05 3.83
N LEU A 399 6.65 4.16 3.89
CA LEU A 399 5.81 4.48 5.05
C LEU A 399 4.85 3.34 5.34
N GLU A 400 4.56 3.08 6.62
CA GLU A 400 3.87 1.84 7.01
C GLU A 400 2.45 1.79 6.43
N THR A 401 1.75 2.91 6.50
CA THR A 401 0.40 3.08 5.94
C THR A 401 0.35 2.79 4.43
N LEU A 402 1.42 3.15 3.70
CA LEU A 402 1.59 2.87 2.27
C LEU A 402 1.97 1.41 2.00
N LYS A 403 2.77 0.77 2.87
CA LYS A 403 3.04 -0.67 2.82
C LYS A 403 1.73 -1.45 2.93
N GLU A 404 0.91 -1.13 3.91
CA GLU A 404 -0.39 -1.78 4.13
C GLU A 404 -1.30 -1.63 2.91
N TYR A 405 -1.41 -0.41 2.38
CA TYR A 405 -2.18 -0.14 1.16
C TYR A 405 -1.66 -0.93 -0.05
N GLY A 406 -0.34 -1.01 -0.25
CA GLY A 406 0.26 -1.81 -1.31
C GLY A 406 -0.04 -3.31 -1.17
N ARG A 407 0.01 -3.85 0.05
CA ARG A 407 -0.35 -5.25 0.34
C ARG A 407 -1.82 -5.55 0.02
N LEU A 408 -2.73 -4.61 0.29
CA LEU A 408 -4.15 -4.74 -0.11
C LEU A 408 -4.31 -4.82 -1.64
N LYS A 409 -3.59 -3.98 -2.39
CA LYS A 409 -3.63 -3.97 -3.86
C LYS A 409 -2.99 -5.19 -4.50
N LEU A 410 -2.05 -5.85 -3.82
CA LEU A 410 -1.32 -7.00 -4.36
C LEU A 410 -2.21 -8.22 -4.67
N ALA A 411 -3.35 -8.41 -3.99
CA ALA A 411 -4.30 -9.52 -4.17
C ALA A 411 -3.64 -10.90 -4.44
N ASN A 412 -4.37 -11.87 -5.01
CA ASN A 412 -3.88 -13.25 -5.24
C ASN A 412 -2.73 -13.39 -6.25
N LYS A 413 -2.28 -12.29 -6.88
CA LYS A 413 -1.22 -12.30 -7.90
C LYS A 413 0.19 -12.19 -7.32
N SER A 414 0.33 -12.20 -6.00
CA SER A 414 1.55 -11.83 -5.26
C SER A 414 2.42 -12.99 -4.77
N VAL A 415 1.99 -14.26 -4.89
CA VAL A 415 2.74 -15.43 -4.38
C VAL A 415 4.19 -15.46 -4.89
N LYS A 416 4.40 -15.16 -6.18
CA LYS A 416 5.75 -15.13 -6.78
C LYS A 416 6.65 -14.04 -6.16
N LEU A 417 6.07 -12.88 -5.84
CA LEU A 417 6.81 -11.75 -5.30
C LEU A 417 7.22 -12.00 -3.85
N TYR A 418 6.29 -12.45 -3.00
CA TYR A 418 6.63 -12.85 -1.63
C TYR A 418 7.64 -14.00 -1.60
N TYR A 419 7.54 -14.95 -2.54
CA TYR A 419 8.54 -16.00 -2.71
C TYR A 419 9.93 -15.43 -3.04
N GLN A 420 10.04 -14.48 -3.97
CA GLN A 420 11.31 -13.83 -4.33
C GLN A 420 11.92 -13.08 -3.15
N HIS A 421 11.09 -12.34 -2.40
CA HIS A 421 11.50 -11.67 -1.16
C HIS A 421 12.00 -12.70 -0.13
N ALA A 422 11.23 -13.75 0.13
CA ALA A 422 11.59 -14.81 1.06
C ALA A 422 12.88 -15.53 0.65
N GLN A 423 13.10 -15.80 -0.63
CA GLN A 423 14.35 -16.41 -1.11
C GLN A 423 15.56 -15.49 -0.93
N TYR A 424 15.40 -14.17 -1.13
CA TYR A 424 16.50 -13.23 -0.95
C TYR A 424 16.99 -13.20 0.50
N TYR A 425 16.07 -13.01 1.45
CA TYR A 425 16.42 -12.97 2.87
C TYR A 425 16.82 -14.33 3.43
N LEU A 426 16.31 -15.43 2.88
CA LEU A 426 16.77 -16.76 3.27
C LEU A 426 18.27 -16.94 3.03
N LYS A 427 18.79 -16.46 1.89
CA LYS A 427 20.23 -16.54 1.59
C LYS A 427 21.07 -15.78 2.61
N ILE A 428 20.59 -14.62 3.07
CA ILE A 428 21.27 -13.81 4.10
C ILE A 428 21.35 -14.61 5.41
N VAL A 429 20.23 -15.19 5.86
CA VAL A 429 20.21 -15.97 7.11
C VAL A 429 21.05 -17.25 6.98
N GLN A 430 21.01 -17.93 5.84
CA GLN A 430 21.82 -19.14 5.62
C GLN A 430 23.33 -18.83 5.64
N GLU A 431 23.75 -17.70 5.08
CA GLU A 431 25.16 -17.29 5.14
C GLU A 431 25.55 -16.92 6.57
N ALA A 432 24.70 -16.16 7.25
CA ALA A 432 24.93 -15.77 8.63
C ALA A 432 24.93 -16.98 9.59
N ALA A 433 24.15 -18.03 9.31
CA ALA A 433 24.10 -19.25 10.11
C ALA A 433 25.42 -20.06 10.11
N LYS A 434 26.32 -19.81 9.14
CA LYS A 434 27.66 -20.42 9.11
C LYS A 434 28.61 -19.81 10.13
N ASP A 435 28.41 -18.53 10.46
CA ASP A 435 29.26 -17.74 11.34
C ASP A 435 28.41 -16.66 12.04
N LEU A 436 27.58 -17.12 12.98
CA LEU A 436 26.57 -16.28 13.64
C LEU A 436 27.19 -15.09 14.38
N ASP A 437 28.37 -15.27 14.97
CA ASP A 437 29.04 -14.24 15.78
C ASP A 437 29.44 -13.03 14.93
N ASN A 438 29.95 -13.27 13.72
CA ASN A 438 30.39 -12.21 12.82
C ASN A 438 29.24 -11.53 12.06
N TYR A 439 28.16 -12.26 11.76
CA TYR A 439 27.03 -11.76 10.95
C TYR A 439 25.81 -11.30 11.77
N TRP A 440 25.89 -11.38 13.09
CA TRP A 440 24.78 -11.12 13.99
C TRP A 440 24.13 -9.74 13.76
N LYS A 441 24.93 -8.68 13.57
CA LYS A 441 24.45 -7.30 13.33
C LYS A 441 23.73 -7.15 12.01
N GLU A 442 24.06 -7.98 11.02
CA GLU A 442 23.38 -8.01 9.73
C GLU A 442 22.01 -8.69 9.87
N ILE A 443 21.93 -9.81 10.61
CA ILE A 443 20.65 -10.47 10.91
C ILE A 443 19.71 -9.52 11.64
N GLU A 444 20.17 -8.83 12.68
CA GLU A 444 19.31 -7.90 13.44
C GLU A 444 18.76 -6.77 12.57
N ARG A 445 19.62 -6.20 11.72
CA ARG A 445 19.24 -5.13 10.82
C ARG A 445 18.16 -5.58 9.83
N GLU A 446 18.28 -6.79 9.32
CA GLU A 446 17.33 -7.35 8.34
C GLU A 446 16.19 -8.15 8.98
N PHE A 447 16.13 -8.24 10.32
CA PHE A 447 15.28 -9.19 11.03
C PHE A 447 13.81 -9.02 10.66
N ALA A 448 13.31 -7.80 10.52
CA ALA A 448 11.94 -7.55 10.11
C ALA A 448 11.61 -8.20 8.74
N ASN A 449 12.53 -8.12 7.78
CA ASN A 449 12.32 -8.71 6.46
C ASN A 449 12.52 -10.23 6.46
N ILE A 450 13.45 -10.74 7.28
CA ILE A 450 13.62 -12.18 7.54
C ILE A 450 12.33 -12.75 8.14
N GLN A 451 11.78 -12.08 9.15
CA GLN A 451 10.52 -12.42 9.81
C GLN A 451 9.39 -12.52 8.79
N GLN A 452 9.28 -11.54 7.89
CA GLN A 452 8.27 -11.53 6.83
C GLN A 452 8.40 -12.74 5.87
N GLY A 453 9.62 -13.17 5.56
CA GLY A 453 9.87 -14.37 4.75
C GLY A 453 9.44 -15.66 5.46
N ALA A 454 9.82 -15.81 6.74
CA ALA A 454 9.47 -16.95 7.57
C ALA A 454 7.94 -17.05 7.80
N ASP A 455 7.31 -15.95 8.19
CA ASP A 455 5.85 -15.87 8.40
C ASP A 455 5.08 -16.21 7.12
N TRP A 456 5.56 -15.74 5.96
CA TRP A 456 4.94 -16.06 4.70
C TRP A 456 5.03 -17.56 4.37
N ALA A 457 6.15 -18.22 4.67
CA ALA A 457 6.31 -19.66 4.46
C ALA A 457 5.34 -20.47 5.33
N VAL A 458 5.20 -20.11 6.62
CA VAL A 458 4.19 -20.69 7.53
C VAL A 458 2.78 -20.51 6.97
N ASP A 459 2.43 -19.29 6.56
CA ASP A 459 1.10 -18.99 6.03
C ASP A 459 0.79 -19.79 4.78
N GLN A 460 1.77 -20.05 3.90
CA GLN A 460 1.56 -20.90 2.73
C GLN A 460 1.29 -22.35 3.11
N ILE A 461 1.98 -22.89 4.13
CA ILE A 461 1.72 -24.25 4.63
C ILE A 461 0.29 -24.34 5.17
N LEU A 462 -0.08 -23.42 6.06
CA LEU A 462 -1.39 -23.46 6.72
C LEU A 462 -2.53 -23.21 5.74
N ARG A 463 -2.41 -22.23 4.84
CA ARG A 463 -3.41 -21.96 3.79
C ARG A 463 -3.68 -23.15 2.90
N LYS A 464 -2.67 -23.99 2.64
CA LYS A 464 -2.80 -25.18 1.77
C LYS A 464 -3.40 -26.38 2.49
N ASN A 465 -3.25 -26.47 3.81
CA ASN A 465 -3.80 -27.57 4.60
C ASN A 465 -5.21 -27.28 5.15
N PHE A 466 -5.51 -26.03 5.50
CA PHE A 466 -6.77 -25.65 6.17
C PHE A 466 -7.65 -24.70 5.35
N GLY A 467 -7.16 -24.19 4.21
CA GLY A 467 -7.85 -23.14 3.44
C GLY A 467 -7.70 -21.75 4.07
N ARG A 468 -8.22 -20.73 3.39
CA ARG A 468 -8.03 -19.32 3.80
C ARG A 468 -8.85 -18.90 5.02
N ASN A 469 -10.05 -19.46 5.18
CA ASN A 469 -11.03 -18.98 6.15
C ASN A 469 -10.73 -19.43 7.60
N VAL A 470 -9.93 -20.49 7.78
CA VAL A 470 -9.58 -21.04 9.11
C VAL A 470 -8.46 -20.25 9.79
N MET A 471 -7.72 -19.43 9.03
CA MET A 471 -6.57 -18.67 9.51
C MET A 471 -6.91 -17.37 10.27
N GLU A 472 -8.18 -16.93 10.22
CA GLU A 472 -8.60 -15.64 10.80
C GLU A 472 -8.86 -15.71 12.32
N ASP A 473 -9.13 -16.91 12.87
CA ASP A 473 -9.59 -17.09 14.27
C ASP A 473 -8.75 -18.10 15.09
N ALA A 474 -7.75 -18.77 14.49
CA ALA A 474 -6.96 -19.81 15.17
C ALA A 474 -5.52 -19.36 15.49
N ARG A 475 -5.00 -19.75 16.66
CA ARG A 475 -3.56 -19.57 16.96
C ARG A 475 -2.79 -20.45 15.96
N LYS A 476 -1.96 -19.86 15.10
CA LYS A 476 -1.18 -20.59 14.07
C LYS A 476 -0.45 -21.81 14.62
N GLU A 477 0.02 -21.71 15.87
CA GLU A 477 0.64 -22.78 16.62
C GLU A 477 -0.26 -24.02 16.81
N GLU A 478 -1.55 -23.84 17.14
CA GLU A 478 -2.51 -24.93 17.33
C GLU A 478 -2.75 -25.68 16.01
N LEU A 479 -2.88 -24.93 14.91
CA LEU A 479 -3.01 -25.53 13.57
C LEU A 479 -1.77 -26.35 13.19
N LEU A 480 -0.58 -25.87 13.54
CA LEU A 480 0.67 -26.61 13.32
C LEU A 480 0.75 -27.88 14.20
N ASN A 481 0.28 -27.83 15.45
CA ASN A 481 0.20 -29.03 16.30
C ASN A 481 -0.68 -30.11 15.67
N ILE A 482 -1.87 -29.72 15.16
CA ILE A 482 -2.77 -30.63 14.43
C ILE A 482 -2.06 -31.27 13.24
N LEU A 483 -1.24 -30.51 12.50
CA LEU A 483 -0.47 -31.06 11.38
C LEU A 483 0.62 -32.03 11.82
N LEU A 484 1.27 -31.78 12.95
CA LEU A 484 2.34 -32.62 13.50
C LEU A 484 1.80 -33.94 14.08
N GLU A 485 0.59 -33.94 14.63
CA GLU A 485 -0.07 -35.12 15.21
C GLU A 485 -0.65 -36.09 14.15
N LYS A 486 -0.90 -35.63 12.92
CA LYS A 486 -1.40 -36.51 11.85
C LYS A 486 -0.40 -37.61 11.48
N GLU A 487 -0.70 -38.86 11.80
CA GLU A 487 0.14 -40.04 11.48
C GLU A 487 0.37 -40.23 9.98
N LYS A 488 -0.67 -40.03 9.17
CA LYS A 488 -0.57 -40.01 7.70
C LYS A 488 -0.75 -38.59 7.21
N ILE A 489 0.28 -38.04 6.56
CA ILE A 489 0.12 -36.84 5.73
C ILE A 489 -0.67 -37.29 4.51
N SER A 490 -2.00 -37.22 4.61
CA SER A 490 -2.83 -37.25 3.42
C SER A 490 -2.47 -35.98 2.63
N LEU A 491 -1.63 -36.11 1.60
CA LEU A 491 -1.82 -35.28 0.41
C LEU A 491 -3.34 -35.29 0.15
N PRO A 492 -4.00 -34.15 -0.10
CA PRO A 492 -5.45 -34.12 -0.22
C PRO A 492 -5.90 -34.94 -1.43
N ILE A 493 -5.98 -36.25 -1.23
CA ILE A 493 -6.76 -37.19 -1.99
C ILE A 493 -8.10 -37.06 -1.30
N TRP A 494 -9.00 -36.35 -1.98
CA TRP A 494 -10.38 -36.19 -1.54
C TRP A 494 -10.90 -37.54 -1.05
N GLY A 495 -11.51 -37.51 0.13
CA GLY A 495 -12.03 -38.69 0.79
C GLY A 495 -12.88 -39.54 -0.16
N LYS A 496 -12.72 -40.86 -0.02
CA LYS A 496 -13.67 -41.90 -0.42
C LYS A 496 -14.67 -41.46 -1.50
N LEU A 497 -14.35 -41.73 -2.76
CA LEU A 497 -15.33 -41.88 -3.85
C LEU A 497 -16.20 -43.13 -3.61
N THR A 498 -16.89 -43.18 -2.48
CA THR A 498 -17.94 -44.17 -2.18
C THR A 498 -19.24 -43.47 -1.82
N ASN A 499 -19.45 -42.25 -2.33
CA ASN A 499 -20.77 -41.65 -2.35
C ASN A 499 -21.51 -42.22 -3.59
N PRO A 500 -22.60 -42.98 -3.41
CA PRO A 500 -23.30 -43.66 -4.51
C PRO A 500 -23.80 -42.70 -5.60
N ILE A 501 -23.92 -41.39 -5.32
CA ILE A 501 -24.31 -40.36 -6.29
C ILE A 501 -23.30 -40.24 -7.46
N PHE A 502 -22.02 -40.54 -7.26
CA PHE A 502 -21.01 -40.46 -8.33
C PHE A 502 -20.90 -41.73 -9.19
N ARG A 503 -21.54 -42.84 -8.80
CA ARG A 503 -21.54 -44.07 -9.60
C ARG A 503 -22.43 -43.93 -10.84
N ASP A 504 -23.43 -43.06 -10.78
CA ASP A 504 -24.41 -42.85 -11.87
C ASP A 504 -24.06 -41.69 -12.81
N ILE A 505 -22.95 -40.97 -12.57
CA ILE A 505 -22.46 -39.87 -13.43
C ILE A 505 -21.26 -40.36 -14.26
N ILE A 506 -21.35 -41.59 -14.80
CA ILE A 506 -20.32 -42.14 -15.72
C ILE A 506 -20.75 -42.07 -17.19
N VAL A 507 -21.96 -41.59 -17.50
CA VAL A 507 -22.46 -41.58 -18.89
C VAL A 507 -22.74 -40.16 -19.38
N HIS A 508 -21.71 -39.37 -19.67
CA HIS A 508 -21.82 -38.30 -20.69
C HIS A 508 -20.45 -37.83 -21.21
N PRO A 509 -20.12 -37.99 -22.51
CA PRO A 509 -18.81 -37.63 -23.08
C PRO A 509 -18.48 -36.14 -23.15
N PHE A 510 -19.34 -35.25 -22.62
CA PHE A 510 -19.20 -33.79 -22.73
C PHE A 510 -18.55 -33.10 -21.52
N ILE A 511 -18.23 -33.83 -20.43
CA ILE A 511 -17.55 -33.26 -19.22
C ILE A 511 -16.01 -33.42 -19.31
N LEU A 512 -15.45 -33.61 -20.50
CA LEU A 512 -14.00 -33.70 -20.75
C LEU A 512 -13.34 -32.34 -21.07
N TYR A 513 -13.86 -31.24 -20.52
CA TYR A 513 -13.07 -30.02 -20.29
C TYR A 513 -12.41 -30.13 -18.91
N SER A 514 -11.15 -30.48 -18.68
CA SER A 514 -10.11 -31.17 -19.44
C SER A 514 -9.19 -31.75 -18.35
N PRO A 515 -8.96 -33.08 -18.29
CA PRO A 515 -8.04 -33.71 -17.33
C PRO A 515 -6.66 -33.04 -17.32
N ILE A 516 -6.25 -32.42 -18.43
CA ILE A 516 -4.98 -31.70 -18.59
C ILE A 516 -4.95 -30.40 -17.79
N ILE A 517 -6.03 -29.61 -17.77
CA ILE A 517 -6.10 -28.38 -16.97
C ILE A 517 -6.10 -28.74 -15.48
N PHE A 518 -6.83 -29.79 -15.11
CA PHE A 518 -6.84 -30.33 -13.76
C PHE A 518 -5.45 -30.81 -13.33
N LEU A 519 -4.78 -31.62 -14.16
CA LEU A 519 -3.42 -32.12 -13.91
C LEU A 519 -2.41 -30.97 -13.83
N LYS A 520 -2.49 -29.98 -14.73
CA LYS A 520 -1.63 -28.79 -14.73
C LYS A 520 -1.81 -27.95 -13.47
N ASN A 521 -3.05 -27.75 -13.03
CA ASN A 521 -3.34 -27.04 -11.79
C ASN A 521 -2.86 -27.84 -10.57
N ARG A 522 -3.00 -29.16 -10.58
CA ARG A 522 -2.49 -30.06 -9.52
C ARG A 522 -0.97 -30.06 -9.44
N LEU A 523 -0.26 -30.19 -10.57
CA LEU A 523 1.20 -30.11 -10.63
C LEU A 523 1.70 -28.74 -10.18
N ARG A 524 1.02 -27.67 -10.59
CA ARG A 524 1.34 -26.31 -10.12
C ARG A 524 1.12 -26.15 -8.62
N TRP A 525 0.04 -26.72 -8.08
CA TRP A 525 -0.25 -26.71 -6.65
C TRP A 525 0.80 -27.49 -5.86
N LEU A 526 1.15 -28.71 -6.30
CA LEU A 526 2.18 -29.55 -5.69
C LEU A 526 3.55 -28.89 -5.73
N SER A 527 3.95 -28.35 -6.89
CA SER A 527 5.20 -27.60 -7.04
C SER A 527 5.25 -26.41 -6.06
N GLN A 528 4.19 -25.60 -6.00
CA GLN A 528 4.15 -24.49 -5.07
C GLN A 528 4.12 -24.97 -3.61
N TYR A 529 3.48 -26.10 -3.29
CA TYR A 529 3.44 -26.69 -1.95
C TYR A 529 4.82 -27.13 -1.49
N ASN A 530 5.56 -27.81 -2.36
CA ASN A 530 6.94 -28.20 -2.10
C ASN A 530 7.83 -26.98 -1.86
N LEU A 531 7.68 -25.91 -2.65
CA LEU A 531 8.42 -24.65 -2.42
C LEU A 531 8.13 -24.01 -1.06
N SER A 532 6.87 -24.06 -0.59
CA SER A 532 6.54 -23.54 0.76
C SER A 532 7.10 -24.40 1.89
N LEU A 533 7.13 -25.72 1.71
CA LEU A 533 7.75 -26.64 2.67
C LEU A 533 9.27 -26.44 2.72
N GLU A 534 9.91 -26.32 1.56
CA GLU A 534 11.35 -26.07 1.45
C GLU A 534 11.75 -24.74 2.09
N LEU A 535 10.97 -23.67 1.87
CA LEU A 535 11.20 -22.39 2.55
C LEU A 535 11.04 -22.51 4.06
N ALA A 536 9.96 -23.13 4.55
CA ALA A 536 9.74 -23.28 5.99
C ALA A 536 10.85 -24.12 6.65
N TYR A 537 11.28 -25.19 5.99
CA TYR A 537 12.44 -25.99 6.38
C TYR A 537 13.70 -25.13 6.48
N ASN A 538 14.07 -24.44 5.39
CA ASN A 538 15.32 -23.68 5.34
C ASN A 538 15.32 -22.49 6.31
N TYR A 539 14.20 -21.79 6.48
CA TYR A 539 14.08 -20.71 7.46
C TYR A 539 14.18 -21.24 8.89
N GLY A 540 13.47 -22.31 9.24
CA GLY A 540 13.54 -22.91 10.58
C GLY A 540 14.95 -23.39 10.91
N PHE A 541 15.62 -24.05 9.95
CA PHE A 541 17.00 -24.50 10.11
C PHE A 541 18.01 -23.35 10.25
N ALA A 542 17.86 -22.29 9.48
CA ALA A 542 18.77 -21.17 9.55
C ALA A 542 18.54 -20.30 10.81
N LEU A 543 17.31 -20.28 11.33
CA LEU A 543 16.94 -19.44 12.48
C LEU A 543 17.00 -20.15 13.84
N TYR A 544 16.98 -21.48 13.95
CA TYR A 544 16.92 -22.11 15.28
C TYR A 544 18.13 -21.74 16.16
N LYS A 545 19.34 -21.72 15.59
CA LYS A 545 20.56 -21.29 16.30
C LYS A 545 20.47 -19.83 16.74
N TYR A 546 19.94 -18.96 15.87
CA TYR A 546 19.73 -17.55 16.19
C TYR A 546 18.72 -17.38 17.34
N ILE A 547 17.59 -18.09 17.26
CA ILE A 547 16.55 -18.09 18.29
C ILE A 547 17.10 -18.62 19.63
N PHE A 548 17.96 -19.64 19.57
CA PHE A 548 18.61 -20.22 20.74
C PHE A 548 19.46 -19.17 21.48
N LEU A 549 20.33 -18.46 20.77
CA LEU A 549 21.32 -17.54 21.35
C LEU A 549 20.73 -16.22 21.90
N ARG A 550 19.62 -15.70 21.35
CA ARG A 550 19.15 -14.33 21.66
C ARG A 550 17.99 -14.25 22.66
N GLY A 551 17.40 -15.37 23.04
CA GLY A 551 16.25 -15.38 23.95
C GLY A 551 14.96 -14.92 23.26
N PHE A 552 13.87 -15.63 23.57
CA PHE A 552 12.49 -15.48 23.12
C PHE A 552 12.20 -14.55 21.90
N VAL A 553 12.14 -15.15 20.71
CA VAL A 553 11.35 -14.61 19.59
C VAL A 553 9.92 -15.18 19.74
N PRO A 554 8.88 -14.36 19.97
CA PRO A 554 7.51 -14.85 20.19
C PRO A 554 7.02 -15.80 19.10
N GLU A 555 7.38 -15.53 17.84
CA GLU A 555 7.01 -16.32 16.68
C GLU A 555 7.92 -17.53 16.43
N GLY A 556 9.05 -17.64 17.13
CA GLY A 556 10.08 -18.65 16.88
C GLY A 556 9.56 -20.09 16.97
N LEU A 557 8.67 -20.35 17.94
CA LEU A 557 8.01 -21.64 18.09
C LEU A 557 7.13 -22.01 16.89
N THR A 558 6.49 -21.02 16.27
CA THR A 558 5.67 -21.22 15.07
C THR A 558 6.55 -21.60 13.87
N TRP A 559 7.70 -20.94 13.70
CA TRP A 559 8.63 -21.28 12.63
C TRP A 559 9.26 -22.66 12.82
N LEU A 560 9.68 -23.00 14.05
CA LEU A 560 10.21 -24.33 14.36
C LEU A 560 9.18 -25.42 14.10
N LYS A 561 7.93 -25.26 14.52
CA LYS A 561 6.86 -26.24 14.25
C LYS A 561 6.55 -26.39 12.75
N ALA A 562 6.55 -25.29 12.00
CA ALA A 562 6.38 -25.35 10.55
C ALA A 562 7.57 -26.05 9.86
N CYS A 563 8.79 -25.81 10.34
CA CYS A 563 9.99 -26.52 9.89
C CYS A 563 9.93 -28.01 10.23
N ALA A 564 9.47 -28.37 11.43
CA ALA A 564 9.30 -29.75 11.85
C ALA A 564 8.27 -30.48 10.98
N PHE A 565 7.17 -29.80 10.65
CA PHE A 565 6.17 -30.33 9.72
C PHE A 565 6.77 -30.50 8.31
N ALA A 566 7.55 -29.54 7.83
CA ALA A 566 8.26 -29.65 6.56
C ALA A 566 9.24 -30.84 6.55
N CYS A 567 10.01 -31.05 7.63
CA CYS A 567 10.90 -32.22 7.75
C CYS A 567 10.12 -33.53 7.71
N LYS A 568 8.98 -33.61 8.42
CA LYS A 568 8.09 -34.78 8.43
C LYS A 568 7.58 -35.10 7.03
N VAL A 569 7.15 -34.10 6.26
CA VAL A 569 6.62 -34.27 4.90
C VAL A 569 7.73 -34.61 3.89
N MET A 570 8.93 -34.05 4.08
CA MET A 570 10.09 -34.27 3.22
C MET A 570 10.93 -35.48 3.65
N GLU A 571 10.49 -36.24 4.65
CA GLU A 571 11.16 -37.42 5.21
C GLU A 571 12.60 -37.16 5.72
N LYS A 572 12.89 -35.93 6.13
CA LYS A 572 14.20 -35.54 6.70
C LYS A 572 14.27 -35.87 8.19
N ARG A 573 14.37 -37.16 8.53
CA ARG A 573 14.27 -37.65 9.92
C ARG A 573 15.35 -37.11 10.86
N HIS A 574 16.60 -37.06 10.42
CA HIS A 574 17.71 -36.51 11.22
C HIS A 574 17.43 -35.06 11.63
N ASP A 575 17.09 -34.24 10.65
CA ASP A 575 16.74 -32.84 10.82
C ASP A 575 15.49 -32.65 11.68
N GLN A 576 14.49 -33.52 11.53
CA GLN A 576 13.28 -33.50 12.34
C GLN A 576 13.59 -33.70 13.83
N ALA A 577 14.49 -34.62 14.17
CA ALA A 577 14.90 -34.86 15.56
C ALA A 577 15.57 -33.63 16.19
N ILE A 578 16.46 -32.95 15.44
CA ILE A 578 17.10 -31.71 15.88
C ILE A 578 16.03 -30.64 16.16
N ILE A 579 15.11 -30.40 15.22
CA ILE A 579 14.08 -29.38 15.37
C ILE A 579 13.11 -29.70 16.53
N TYR A 580 12.78 -30.97 16.76
CA TYR A 580 11.97 -31.37 17.92
C TYR A 580 12.69 -31.06 19.24
N ASN A 581 13.99 -31.32 19.31
CA ASN A 581 14.80 -30.96 20.46
C ASN A 581 14.80 -29.43 20.68
N GLU A 582 14.97 -28.64 19.61
CA GLU A 582 14.92 -27.17 19.69
C GLU A 582 13.56 -26.63 20.17
N ILE A 583 12.46 -27.25 19.73
CA ILE A 583 11.11 -26.93 20.25
C ILE A 583 11.04 -27.20 21.76
N GLY A 584 11.58 -28.32 22.23
CA GLY A 584 11.67 -28.65 23.64
C GLY A 584 12.44 -27.61 24.45
N ILE A 585 13.59 -27.15 23.94
CA ILE A 585 14.39 -26.08 24.57
C ILE A 585 13.57 -24.79 24.71
N ARG A 586 12.73 -24.45 23.72
CA ARG A 586 11.87 -23.27 23.81
C ARG A 586 10.82 -23.39 24.92
N TYR A 587 10.18 -24.55 25.06
CA TYR A 587 9.24 -24.77 26.17
C TYR A 587 9.95 -24.77 27.53
N TYR A 588 11.14 -25.38 27.62
CA TYR A 588 11.96 -25.34 28.82
C TYR A 588 12.28 -23.90 29.24
N SER A 589 12.70 -23.05 28.30
CA SER A 589 12.97 -21.63 28.57
C SER A 589 11.75 -20.83 29.03
N GLN A 590 10.53 -21.33 28.79
CA GLN A 590 9.27 -20.74 29.24
C GLN A 590 8.79 -21.32 30.60
N GLY A 591 9.55 -22.23 31.21
CA GLY A 591 9.12 -22.98 32.41
C GLY A 591 8.06 -24.06 32.15
N ARG A 592 7.81 -24.38 30.88
CA ARG A 592 6.81 -25.38 30.45
C ARG A 592 7.48 -26.75 30.32
N TYR A 593 7.89 -27.30 31.45
CA TYR A 593 8.74 -28.49 31.50
C TYR A 593 8.07 -29.76 30.97
N GLN A 594 6.76 -29.92 31.18
CA GLN A 594 6.03 -31.08 30.69
C GLN A 594 6.00 -31.11 29.15
N GLU A 595 5.65 -29.97 28.53
CA GLU A 595 5.67 -29.88 27.07
C GLU A 595 7.09 -30.05 26.52
N ALA A 596 8.11 -29.52 27.21
CA ALA A 596 9.50 -29.72 26.82
C ALA A 596 9.88 -31.21 26.80
N LEU A 597 9.51 -31.95 27.83
CA LEU A 597 9.73 -33.40 27.95
C LEU A 597 9.05 -34.17 26.81
N ASP A 598 7.80 -33.82 26.48
CA ASP A 598 7.06 -34.45 25.38
C ASP A 598 7.79 -34.28 24.04
N TRP A 599 8.34 -33.09 23.78
CA TRP A 599 9.11 -32.82 22.56
C TRP A 599 10.48 -33.50 22.55
N TYR A 600 11.17 -33.58 23.69
CA TYR A 600 12.41 -34.34 23.81
C TYR A 600 12.18 -35.84 23.58
N ASN A 601 11.12 -36.42 24.13
CA ASN A 601 10.78 -37.82 23.88
C ASN A 601 10.48 -38.10 22.41
N ARG A 602 9.76 -37.20 21.72
CA ARG A 602 9.55 -37.30 20.27
C ARG A 602 10.86 -37.20 19.48
N SER A 603 11.81 -36.37 19.92
CA SER A 603 13.15 -36.30 19.31
C SER A 603 13.94 -37.59 19.53
N LEU A 604 13.83 -38.16 20.74
CA LEU A 604 14.49 -39.40 21.13
C LEU A 604 14.02 -40.57 20.26
N GLU A 605 12.71 -40.77 20.12
CA GLU A 605 12.11 -41.84 19.31
C GLU A 605 12.65 -41.81 17.86
N ILE A 606 12.69 -40.61 17.25
CA ILE A 606 13.24 -40.46 15.91
C ILE A 606 14.74 -40.76 15.90
N SER A 607 15.50 -40.22 16.86
CA SER A 607 16.96 -40.40 16.95
C SER A 607 17.36 -41.86 17.13
N GLU A 608 16.59 -42.63 17.91
CA GLU A 608 16.76 -44.07 18.08
C GLU A 608 16.48 -44.80 16.76
N SER A 609 15.36 -44.47 16.09
CA SER A 609 14.99 -45.10 14.82
C SER A 609 16.02 -44.93 13.70
N ILE A 610 16.80 -43.84 13.73
CA ILE A 610 17.88 -43.55 12.76
C ILE A 610 19.28 -43.79 13.32
N SER A 611 19.41 -44.27 14.57
CA SER A 611 20.68 -44.52 15.26
C SER A 611 21.62 -43.30 15.33
N CYS A 612 21.08 -42.09 15.47
CA CYS A 612 21.89 -40.86 15.58
C CYS A 612 22.37 -40.61 17.01
N LYS A 613 23.59 -41.06 17.34
CA LYS A 613 24.17 -40.96 18.68
C LYS A 613 24.33 -39.51 19.19
N GLU A 614 24.63 -38.57 18.30
CA GLU A 614 24.80 -37.15 18.64
C GLU A 614 23.48 -36.53 19.14
N SER A 615 22.39 -36.75 18.39
CA SER A 615 21.06 -36.30 18.79
C SER A 615 20.59 -36.98 20.07
N LEU A 616 20.85 -38.29 20.23
CA LEU A 616 20.53 -39.01 21.47
C LEU A 616 21.21 -38.39 22.69
N ALA A 617 22.52 -38.16 22.62
CA ALA A 617 23.28 -37.57 23.73
C ALA A 617 22.76 -36.18 24.10
N THR A 618 22.48 -35.34 23.09
CA THR A 618 21.95 -33.99 23.28
C THR A 618 20.57 -34.03 23.94
N THR A 619 19.67 -34.88 23.45
CA THR A 619 18.31 -35.01 23.98
C THR A 619 18.31 -35.58 25.41
N TYR A 620 19.13 -36.58 25.72
CA TYR A 620 19.28 -37.09 27.08
C TYR A 620 19.81 -36.04 28.05
N ASN A 621 20.78 -35.23 27.64
CA ASN A 621 21.29 -34.13 28.46
C ASN A 621 20.18 -33.11 28.78
N ASN A 622 19.38 -32.75 27.78
CA ASN A 622 18.28 -31.81 27.94
C ASN A 622 17.13 -32.36 28.82
N ILE A 623 16.84 -33.67 28.74
CA ILE A 623 15.91 -34.34 29.65
C ILE A 623 16.48 -34.35 31.08
N GLY A 624 17.77 -34.61 31.24
CA GLY A 624 18.45 -34.51 32.53
C GLY A 624 18.35 -33.12 33.16
N GLU A 625 18.49 -32.06 32.37
CA GLU A 625 18.31 -30.67 32.80
C GLU A 625 16.87 -30.36 33.23
N ILE A 626 15.85 -31.03 32.67
CA ILE A 626 14.46 -30.94 33.16
C ILE A 626 14.38 -31.54 34.57
N TYR A 627 14.92 -32.75 34.78
CA TYR A 627 14.83 -33.42 36.08
C TYR A 627 15.73 -32.78 37.16
N ARG A 628 16.71 -31.97 36.76
CA ARG A 628 17.60 -31.23 37.67
C ARG A 628 16.92 -30.02 38.32
N VAL A 629 15.99 -29.38 37.60
CA VAL A 629 15.23 -28.19 38.04
C VAL A 629 13.95 -28.62 38.74
#